data_AF-A0A9X4KG82-F1
#
_entry.id   AF-A0A9X4KG82-F1
#
_cell.length_a   1.000
_cell.length_b   1.000
_cell.length_c   1.000
_cell.angle_alpha   90.00
_cell.angle_beta   90.00
_cell.angle_gamma   90.00
#
_symmetry.space_group_name_H-M   'P 1'
#
loop_
_entity.id
_entity.type
_entity.pdbx_description
1 polymer ?
#
loop_
_entity_poly.entity_id
_entity_poly.type
_entity_poly.pdbx_seq_one_letter_code
_entity_poly.pdbx_strand_id
1 'polypeptide(L)'
;MRIHSGGFEVVYHGRVFAYKMNPIEITLSEENDPLTFLFCIETEPERDDFETDIRLVQHNKVRIACINFPRGKPTGNDDMIHLGVLNNRRLSLSYEVTINYEATAWVLSFTFFAGEGVQGP
;
A
#
# COMPACT_ATOMS: atom_id res chain seq x y z
N MET A 1 -8.27 18.53 9.38
CA MET A 1 -6.83 18.86 9.36
C MET A 1 -6.30 18.49 7.98
N ARG A 2 -5.36 19.26 7.41
CA ARG A 2 -4.71 18.95 6.12
C ARG A 2 -3.23 18.76 6.37
N ILE A 3 -2.65 17.71 5.79
CA ILE A 3 -1.22 17.38 5.90
C ILE A 3 -0.66 17.33 4.47
N HIS A 4 0.50 17.96 4.27
CA HIS A 4 1.21 17.94 2.99
C HIS A 4 2.64 17.45 3.19
N SER A 5 3.17 16.75 2.19
CA SER A 5 4.58 16.38 2.10
C SER A 5 5.06 16.71 0.69
N GLY A 6 5.97 17.68 0.57
CA GLY A 6 6.31 18.28 -0.72
C GLY A 6 5.06 18.85 -1.42
N GLY A 7 4.87 18.52 -2.70
CA GLY A 7 3.73 18.94 -3.51
C GLY A 7 2.48 18.06 -3.39
N PHE A 8 2.45 17.10 -2.46
CA PHE A 8 1.38 16.10 -2.35
C PHE A 8 0.56 16.28 -1.07
N GLU A 9 -0.77 16.18 -1.17
CA GLU A 9 -1.65 16.12 0.00
C GLU A 9 -1.73 14.68 0.51
N VAL A 10 -1.62 14.49 1.82
CA VAL A 10 -1.89 13.22 2.47
C VAL A 10 -3.40 13.08 2.67
N VAL A 11 -4.02 12.13 1.97
CA VAL A 11 -5.47 11.90 2.02
C VAL A 11 -5.84 10.84 3.05
N TYR A 12 -5.06 9.76 3.14
CA TYR A 12 -5.24 8.72 4.15
C TYR A 12 -3.87 8.22 4.60
N HIS A 13 -3.68 8.04 5.90
CA HIS A 13 -2.43 7.49 6.43
C HIS A 13 -2.71 6.71 7.70
N GLY A 14 -1.83 5.77 8.01
CA GLY A 14 -1.99 4.98 9.21
C GLY A 14 -0.86 3.99 9.41
N ARG A 15 -0.90 3.37 10.59
CA ARG A 15 -0.05 2.25 10.95
C ARG A 15 -0.91 1.16 11.56
N VAL A 16 -0.95 0.00 10.92
CA VAL A 16 -1.85 -1.10 11.25
C VAL A 16 -1.03 -2.33 11.60
N PHE A 17 -1.30 -2.89 12.77
CA PHE A 17 -0.76 -4.19 13.16
C PHE A 17 -1.68 -5.28 12.62
N ALA A 18 -1.15 -6.19 11.83
CA ALA A 18 -1.92 -7.34 11.39
C ALA A 18 -2.23 -8.26 12.57
N TYR A 19 -3.45 -8.81 12.61
CA TYR A 19 -3.74 -9.90 13.52
C TYR A 19 -3.14 -11.19 12.94
N LYS A 20 -2.03 -11.65 13.53
CA LYS A 20 -1.19 -12.74 13.00
C LYS A 20 -0.60 -12.39 11.62
N MET A 21 -0.49 -13.37 10.73
CA MET A 21 -0.08 -13.21 9.33
C MET A 21 -1.27 -12.98 8.38
N ASN A 22 -2.41 -12.52 8.90
CA ASN A 22 -3.56 -12.24 8.04
C ASN A 22 -3.29 -11.02 7.14
N PRO A 23 -3.92 -10.97 5.95
CA PRO A 23 -3.89 -9.78 5.10
C PRO A 23 -4.46 -8.55 5.80
N ILE A 24 -3.98 -7.38 5.40
CA ILE A 24 -4.56 -6.09 5.80
C ILE A 24 -5.35 -5.55 4.62
N GLU A 25 -6.63 -5.27 4.83
CA GLU A 25 -7.51 -4.65 3.84
C GLU A 25 -7.77 -3.19 4.22
N ILE A 26 -7.57 -2.28 3.27
CA ILE A 26 -7.83 -0.85 3.41
C ILE A 26 -8.82 -0.45 2.32
N THR A 27 -9.97 0.09 2.71
CA THR A 27 -10.98 0.59 1.78
C THR A 27 -11.09 2.10 1.89
N LEU A 28 -10.95 2.80 0.75
CA LEU A 28 -11.16 4.23 0.64
C LEU A 28 -12.65 4.45 0.30
N SER A 29 -13.45 4.68 1.33
CA SER A 29 -14.92 4.65 1.26
C SER A 29 -15.59 5.98 0.90
N GLU A 30 -14.84 7.06 0.76
CA GLU A 30 -15.40 8.39 0.42
C GLU A 30 -15.72 8.53 -1.08
N GLU A 31 -15.55 7.47 -1.85
CA GLU A 31 -15.83 7.41 -3.28
C GLU A 31 -17.20 6.76 -3.57
N ASN A 32 -17.85 7.16 -4.67
CA ASN A 32 -19.06 6.49 -5.17
C ASN A 32 -18.79 5.02 -5.58
N ASP A 33 -17.53 4.68 -5.89
CA ASP A 33 -17.01 3.32 -6.08
C ASP A 33 -15.79 3.10 -5.17
N PRO A 34 -15.94 2.44 -4.01
CA PRO A 34 -14.88 2.29 -3.02
C PRO A 34 -13.68 1.50 -3.55
N LEU A 35 -12.49 2.10 -3.50
CA LEU A 35 -11.24 1.42 -3.85
C LEU A 35 -10.70 0.63 -2.66
N THR A 36 -10.46 -0.66 -2.87
CA THR A 36 -9.95 -1.58 -1.85
C THR A 36 -8.52 -2.02 -2.16
N PHE A 37 -7.64 -1.90 -1.18
CA PHE A 37 -6.25 -2.33 -1.24
C PHE A 37 -6.04 -3.49 -0.27
N LEU A 38 -5.62 -4.64 -0.80
CA LEU A 38 -5.35 -5.84 -0.02
C LEU A 38 -3.84 -6.08 0.03
N PHE A 39 -3.24 -5.86 1.19
CA PHE A 39 -1.83 -6.14 1.44
C PHE A 39 -1.64 -7.55 2.00
N CYS A 40 -0.71 -8.30 1.41
CA CYS A 40 -0.36 -9.66 1.82
C CYS A 40 1.15 -9.82 1.98
N ILE A 41 1.57 -10.71 2.89
CA ILE A 41 2.95 -11.21 2.97
C ILE A 41 2.98 -12.60 2.35
N GLU A 42 3.90 -12.82 1.42
CA GLU A 42 4.04 -14.10 0.73
C GLU A 42 5.47 -14.62 0.81
N THR A 43 5.63 -15.94 0.64
CA THR A 43 6.93 -16.60 0.63
C THR A 43 7.01 -17.51 -0.57
N GLU A 44 8.00 -17.27 -1.41
CA GLU A 44 8.31 -18.07 -2.60
C GLU A 44 9.72 -18.67 -2.38
N PRO A 45 9.81 -19.94 -1.91
CA PRO A 45 11.08 -20.53 -1.47
C PRO A 45 12.08 -20.75 -2.60
N GLU A 46 11.61 -20.74 -3.85
CA GLU A 46 12.45 -20.92 -5.05
C GLU A 46 13.16 -19.63 -5.49
N ARG A 47 12.89 -18.49 -4.81
CA ARG A 47 13.46 -17.18 -5.11
C ARG A 47 14.39 -16.71 -4.00
N ASP A 48 15.47 -16.04 -4.39
CA ASP A 48 16.47 -15.44 -3.49
C ASP A 48 16.33 -13.91 -3.37
N ASP A 49 15.46 -13.30 -4.16
CA ASP A 49 15.10 -11.90 -4.11
C ASP A 49 13.80 -11.65 -3.32
N PHE A 50 13.52 -10.37 -3.06
CA PHE A 50 12.24 -9.91 -2.54
C PHE A 50 11.68 -8.83 -3.46
N GLU A 51 10.36 -8.82 -3.62
CA GLU A 51 9.69 -7.86 -4.49
C GLU A 51 8.29 -7.52 -4.01
N THR A 52 7.73 -6.48 -4.61
CA THR A 52 6.33 -6.15 -4.45
C THR A 52 5.59 -6.46 -5.74
N ASP A 53 4.63 -7.38 -5.68
CA ASP A 53 3.73 -7.69 -6.79
C ASP A 53 2.40 -6.94 -6.61
N ILE A 54 2.04 -6.11 -7.61
CA ILE A 54 0.85 -5.27 -7.57
C ILE A 54 -0.05 -5.64 -8.73
N ARG A 55 -1.28 -6.09 -8.41
CA ARG A 55 -2.23 -6.56 -9.41
C ARG A 55 -3.63 -6.04 -9.15
N LEU A 56 -4.31 -5.61 -10.20
CA LEU A 56 -5.75 -5.39 -10.18
C LEU A 56 -6.43 -6.76 -10.19
N VAL A 57 -7.10 -7.14 -9.10
CA VAL A 57 -7.74 -8.46 -8.96
C VAL A 57 -9.25 -8.39 -9.19
N GLN A 58 -9.86 -7.22 -9.02
CA GLN A 58 -11.25 -6.90 -9.38
C GLN A 58 -11.32 -5.44 -9.80
N HIS A 59 -12.46 -5.01 -10.35
CA HIS A 59 -12.65 -3.65 -10.87
C HIS A 59 -12.17 -2.54 -9.92
N ASN A 60 -12.43 -2.69 -8.62
CA ASN A 60 -12.09 -1.73 -7.58
C ASN A 60 -11.20 -2.33 -6.47
N LYS A 61 -10.52 -3.45 -6.75
CA LYS A 61 -9.66 -4.14 -5.77
C LYS A 61 -8.26 -4.35 -6.31
N VAL A 62 -7.30 -3.74 -5.65
CA VAL A 62 -5.86 -3.89 -5.90
C VAL A 62 -5.26 -4.78 -4.84
N ARG A 63 -4.51 -5.79 -5.27
CA ARG A 63 -3.71 -6.65 -4.41
C ARG A 63 -2.26 -6.18 -4.44
N ILE A 64 -1.64 -6.08 -3.27
CA ILE A 64 -0.24 -5.71 -3.08
C ILE A 64 0.41 -6.81 -2.25
N ALA A 65 1.21 -7.66 -2.88
CA ALA A 65 1.93 -8.73 -2.20
C ALA A 65 3.39 -8.37 -1.99
N CYS A 66 3.83 -8.44 -0.74
CA CYS A 66 5.22 -8.32 -0.33
C CYS A 66 5.81 -9.74 -0.31
N ILE A 67 6.50 -10.11 -1.39
CA ILE A 67 7.04 -11.46 -1.59
C ILE A 67 8.44 -11.51 -1.02
N ASN A 68 8.71 -12.47 -0.12
CA ASN A 68 10.03 -12.72 0.49
C ASN A 68 10.64 -11.52 1.24
N PHE A 69 9.83 -10.55 1.67
CA PHE A 69 10.31 -9.40 2.43
C PHE A 69 11.10 -9.83 3.68
N PRO A 70 12.22 -9.17 4.00
CA PRO A 70 13.07 -9.56 5.11
C PRO A 70 12.38 -9.31 6.46
N ARG A 71 12.65 -10.19 7.41
CA ARG A 71 12.10 -10.09 8.78
C ARG A 71 12.92 -9.14 9.64
N GLY A 72 12.27 -8.50 10.60
CA GLY A 72 12.89 -7.60 11.58
C GLY A 72 13.36 -6.25 11.03
N LYS A 73 13.33 -6.06 9.70
CA LYS A 73 13.70 -4.82 9.04
C LYS A 73 12.48 -4.22 8.33
N PRO A 74 12.21 -2.92 8.54
CA PRO A 74 11.22 -2.24 7.74
C PRO A 74 11.62 -2.22 6.25
N THR A 75 10.70 -2.62 5.38
CA THR A 75 10.91 -2.75 3.94
C THR A 75 9.67 -2.24 3.22
N GLY A 76 9.83 -1.40 2.22
CA GLY A 76 8.72 -0.74 1.53
C GLY A 76 9.13 -0.30 0.13
N ASN A 77 8.32 0.57 -0.46
CA ASN A 77 8.65 1.21 -1.73
C ASN A 77 9.52 2.46 -1.50
N ASP A 78 10.57 2.62 -2.30
CA ASP A 78 11.38 3.85 -2.31
C ASP A 78 10.66 4.99 -3.05
N ASP A 79 10.01 4.67 -4.17
CA ASP A 79 9.23 5.61 -5.00
C ASP A 79 7.73 5.40 -4.82
N MET A 80 6.96 6.50 -4.87
CA MET A 80 5.49 6.43 -4.80
C MET A 80 4.89 5.55 -5.89
N ILE A 81 4.07 4.59 -5.48
CA ILE A 81 3.32 3.72 -6.38
C ILE A 81 2.10 4.48 -6.89
N HIS A 82 1.95 4.58 -8.20
CA HIS A 82 0.79 5.23 -8.80
C HIS A 82 -0.36 4.23 -8.98
N LEU A 83 -1.46 4.49 -8.28
CA LEU A 83 -2.59 3.56 -8.20
C LEU A 83 -3.74 3.94 -9.13
N GLY A 84 -3.79 5.20 -9.56
CA GLY A 84 -4.84 5.70 -10.44
C GLY A 84 -5.19 7.16 -10.14
N VAL A 85 -6.49 7.45 -10.11
CA VAL A 85 -7.02 8.80 -9.92
C VAL A 85 -8.12 8.77 -8.85
N LEU A 86 -8.09 9.74 -7.93
CA LEU A 86 -9.09 9.97 -6.88
C LEU A 86 -9.54 11.43 -7.00
N ASN A 87 -10.83 11.68 -7.22
CA ASN A 87 -11.37 13.04 -7.38
C ASN A 87 -10.58 13.92 -8.39
N ASN A 88 -10.31 13.39 -9.59
CA ASN A 88 -9.49 14.02 -10.65
C ASN A 88 -8.02 14.32 -10.27
N ARG A 89 -7.54 13.80 -9.15
CA ARG A 89 -6.15 13.94 -8.71
C ARG A 89 -5.46 12.59 -8.75
N ARG A 90 -4.18 12.58 -9.10
CA ARG A 90 -3.40 11.35 -9.12
C ARG A 90 -3.35 10.74 -7.71
N LEU A 91 -3.83 9.51 -7.56
CA LEU A 91 -3.73 8.73 -6.32
C LEU A 91 -2.43 7.95 -6.33
N SER A 92 -1.60 8.17 -5.32
CA SER A 92 -0.35 7.44 -5.14
C SER A 92 -0.24 6.88 -3.73
N LEU A 93 0.56 5.83 -3.56
CA LEU A 93 0.78 5.15 -2.29
C LEU A 93 2.27 5.13 -1.98
N SER A 94 2.58 5.38 -0.71
CA SER A 94 3.84 4.95 -0.11
C SER A 94 3.53 4.10 1.11
N TYR A 95 4.31 3.05 1.32
CA TYR A 95 4.12 2.14 2.43
C TYR A 95 5.44 1.54 2.89
N GLU A 96 5.40 0.99 4.09
CA GLU A 96 6.47 0.21 4.67
C GLU A 96 5.86 -0.95 5.46
N VAL A 97 6.47 -2.12 5.33
CA VAL A 97 6.10 -3.34 6.02
C VAL A 97 7.22 -3.73 6.96
N THR A 98 6.86 -4.09 8.20
CA THR A 98 7.77 -4.74 9.14
C THR A 98 7.19 -6.09 9.54
N ILE A 99 7.83 -7.18 9.12
CA ILE A 99 7.49 -8.53 9.55
C ILE A 99 8.29 -8.85 10.80
N ASN A 100 7.68 -9.38 11.86
CA ASN A 100 8.43 -9.75 13.05
C ASN A 100 9.37 -10.95 12.78
N TYR A 101 10.37 -11.12 13.63
CA TYR A 101 11.42 -12.13 13.42
C TYR A 101 10.87 -13.57 13.29
N GLU A 102 9.84 -13.89 14.09
CA GLU A 102 9.19 -15.19 14.12
C GLU A 102 8.19 -15.41 12.97
N ALA A 103 7.92 -14.39 12.13
CA ALA A 103 6.87 -14.39 11.12
C ALA A 103 5.50 -14.83 11.67
N THR A 104 5.18 -14.36 12.87
CA THR A 104 3.90 -14.57 13.53
C THR A 104 3.00 -13.35 13.46
N ALA A 105 3.57 -12.17 13.15
CA ALA A 105 2.83 -10.92 12.96
C ALA A 105 3.61 -9.95 12.06
N TRP A 106 2.91 -8.99 11.49
CA TRP A 106 3.52 -7.92 10.70
C TRP A 106 2.76 -6.59 10.89
N VAL A 107 3.42 -5.51 10.50
CA VAL A 107 2.88 -4.16 10.60
C VAL A 107 2.98 -3.48 9.25
N LEU A 108 1.92 -2.78 8.86
CA LEU A 108 1.87 -1.92 7.68
C LEU A 108 1.82 -0.46 8.14
N SER A 109 2.81 0.33 7.75
CA SER A 109 2.72 1.79 7.72
C SER A 109 2.36 2.20 6.29
N PHE A 110 1.37 3.06 6.10
CA PHE A 110 0.95 3.48 4.76
C PHE A 110 0.59 4.96 4.72
N THR A 111 0.69 5.54 3.53
CA THR A 111 0.25 6.89 3.21
C THR A 111 -0.24 6.92 1.77
N PHE A 112 -1.50 7.26 1.59
CA PHE A 112 -2.09 7.62 0.31
C PHE A 112 -1.96 9.12 0.10
N PHE A 113 -1.42 9.48 -1.05
CA PHE A 113 -1.21 10.84 -1.50
C PHE A 113 -2.14 11.17 -2.65
N ALA A 114 -2.69 12.37 -2.64
CA ALA A 114 -3.28 12.98 -3.82
C ALA A 114 -2.33 14.07 -4.36
N GLY A 115 -1.88 13.89 -5.59
CA GLY A 115 -1.03 14.85 -6.29
C GLY A 115 -1.82 15.97 -6.99
N GLU A 116 -1.11 16.74 -7.82
CA GLU A 116 -1.73 17.73 -8.69
C GLU A 116 -2.74 17.07 -9.65
N GLY A 117 -3.77 17.83 -10.04
CA GLY A 117 -4.85 17.33 -10.89
C GLY A 117 -4.32 16.78 -12.21
N VAL A 118 -4.92 15.69 -12.69
CA VAL A 118 -4.60 15.19 -14.03
C VAL A 118 -5.21 16.20 -15.02
N GLN A 119 -4.38 17.04 -15.63
CA GLN A 119 -4.83 17.79 -16.80
C GLN A 119 -5.19 16.76 -17.86
N GLY A 120 -6.48 16.62 -18.14
CA GLY A 120 -6.94 15.80 -19.26
C GLY A 120 -6.34 16.31 -20.58
N PRO A 121 -6.28 15.46 -21.61
CA PRO A 121 -5.84 15.87 -22.95
C PRO A 121 -6.71 17.00 -23.53
#